data_AF-A0A5C6CGB9-F1
#
_entry.id   AF-A0A5C6CGB9-F1
#
_cell.length_a   1.000
_cell.length_b   1.000
_cell.length_c   1.000
_cell.angle_alpha   90.00
_cell.angle_beta   90.00
_cell.angle_gamma   90.00
#
_symmetry.space_group_name_H-M   'P 1'
#
loop_
_entity.id
_entity.type
_entity.pdbx_description
1 polymer ?
#
loop_
_entity_poly.entity_id
_entity_poly.type
_entity_poly.pdbx_seq_one_letter_code
_entity_poly.pdbx_strand_id
1 'polypeptide(L)' 'MTEHELIAAIIGAAIEVHRRLEPRLRESVYRRCLAYELRQRGYHVVEERLVALEYDDLHEAQCLAC' A
#
# COMPACT_ATOMS: atom_id res chain seq x y z
N MET A 1 13.87 10.00 -11.73
CA MET A 1 12.44 9.65 -11.83
C MET A 1 11.64 10.90 -11.56
N THR A 2 10.72 11.24 -12.45
CA THR A 2 9.79 12.36 -12.32
C THR A 2 8.52 11.93 -11.59
N GLU A 3 7.71 12.90 -11.14
CA GLU A 3 6.41 12.61 -10.52
C GLU A 3 5.48 11.83 -11.45
N HIS A 4 5.44 12.18 -12.74
CA HIS A 4 4.62 11.50 -13.73
C HIS A 4 5.01 10.03 -13.92
N GLU A 5 6.31 9.73 -13.93
CA GLU A 5 6.81 8.35 -14.04
C GLU A 5 6.42 7.51 -12.81
N LEU A 6 6.47 8.10 -11.61
CA LEU A 6 6.05 7.44 -10.38
C LEU A 6 4.54 7.17 -10.38
N ILE A 7 3.73 8.17 -10.76
CA ILE A 7 2.27 8.04 -10.85
C ILE A 7 1.91 6.94 -11.86
N ALA A 8 2.56 6.92 -13.03
CA ALA A 8 2.32 5.90 -14.05
C ALA A 8 2.66 4.49 -13.53
N ALA A 9 3.74 4.34 -12.76
CA ALA A 9 4.12 3.07 -12.16
C ALA A 9 3.09 2.58 -11.13
N ILE A 10 2.57 3.47 -10.28
CA ILE A 10 1.53 3.16 -9.29
C ILE A 10 0.21 2.76 -9.97
N ILE A 11 -0.24 3.55 -10.94
CA ILE A 11 -1.47 3.26 -11.69
C ILE A 11 -1.34 1.93 -12.42
N GLY A 12 -0.22 1.68 -13.10
CA GLY A 12 0.01 0.42 -13.78
C GLY A 12 0.07 -0.78 -12.84
N ALA A 13 0.52 -0.61 -11.59
CA ALA A 13 0.51 -1.67 -10.58
C ALA A 13 -0.93 -1.95 -10.11
N ALA A 14 -1.71 -0.91 -9.83
CA ALA A 14 -3.13 -1.04 -9.45
C ALA A 14 -3.98 -1.70 -10.55
N ILE A 15 -3.75 -1.35 -11.82
CA ILE A 15 -4.41 -1.99 -12.96
C ILE A 15 -4.11 -3.50 -12.98
N GLU A 16 -2.86 -3.91 -12.76
CA GLU A 16 -2.51 -5.34 -12.77
C GLU A 16 -3.17 -6.09 -11.62
N VAL A 17 -3.26 -5.46 -10.43
CA VAL A 17 -4.00 -6.02 -9.29
C VAL A 17 -5.47 -6.21 -9.64
N HIS A 18 -6.14 -5.18 -10.18
CA HIS A 18 -7.56 -5.27 -10.57
C HIS A 18 -7.82 -6.20 -11.77
N ARG A 19 -6.83 -6.38 -12.65
CA ARG A 19 -6.92 -7.32 -13.78
C ARG A 19 -6.86 -8.78 -13.31
N ARG A 20 -6.08 -9.05 -12.26
CA ARG A 20 -5.88 -10.39 -11.71
C ARG A 20 -6.87 -10.75 -10.60
N LEU A 21 -7.36 -9.77 -9.85
CA LEU A 21 -8.21 -9.96 -8.67
C LEU A 21 -9.56 -9.29 -8.85
N GLU A 22 -10.61 -9.99 -8.42
CA GLU A 22 -11.99 -9.54 -8.54
C GLU A 22 -12.32 -8.30 -7.67
N PRO A 23 -13.34 -7.50 -8.05
CA PRO A 23 -13.68 -6.21 -7.43
C PRO A 23 -14.25 -6.23 -5.99
N ARG A 24 -13.96 -7.25 -5.18
CA ARG A 24 -14.45 -7.37 -3.78
C ARG A 24 -13.36 -7.80 -2.79
N LEU A 25 -12.17 -7.27 -2.98
CA LEU A 25 -11.02 -7.61 -2.16
C LEU A 25 -11.04 -6.84 -0.83
N ARG A 26 -10.66 -7.50 0.28
CA ARG A 26 -10.38 -6.82 1.55
C ARG A 26 -9.20 -5.86 1.35
N GLU A 27 -9.26 -4.70 1.98
CA GLU A 27 -8.21 -3.67 1.89
C GLU A 27 -6.81 -4.23 2.17
N SER A 28 -6.67 -5.06 3.22
CA SER A 28 -5.40 -5.68 3.58
C SER A 28 -4.82 -6.59 2.49
N VAL A 29 -5.68 -7.26 1.71
CA VAL A 29 -5.24 -8.09 0.59
C VAL A 29 -4.87 -7.20 -0.60
N TYR A 30 -5.66 -6.15 -0.87
CA TYR A 30 -5.36 -5.20 -1.96
C TYR A 30 -4.02 -4.50 -1.74
N ARG A 31 -3.77 -4.01 -0.52
CA ARG A 31 -2.51 -3.40 -0.09
C ARG A 31 -1.33 -4.33 -0.35
N ARG A 32 -1.41 -5.59 0.09
CA ARG A 32 -0.35 -6.59 -0.11
C ARG A 32 -0.07 -6.86 -1.59
N CYS A 33 -1.11 -6.97 -2.41
CA CYS A 33 -0.97 -7.19 -3.85
C CYS A 33 -0.36 -5.98 -4.56
N LEU A 34 -0.77 -4.76 -4.20
CA LEU A 34 -0.21 -3.54 -4.76
C LEU A 34 1.26 -3.35 -4.36
N ALA A 35 1.59 -3.58 -3.08
CA ALA A 35 2.95 -3.54 -2.59
C ALA A 35 3.84 -4.59 -3.29
N TYR A 36 3.31 -5.79 -3.54
CA TYR A 36 4.01 -6.81 -4.32
C TYR A 36 4.30 -6.34 -5.74
N GLU A 37 3.31 -5.82 -6.48
CA GLU A 37 3.49 -5.34 -7.86
C GLU A 37 4.50 -4.18 -7.94
N LEU A 38 4.48 -3.26 -6.96
CA LEU A 38 5.43 -2.16 -6.89
C LEU A 38 6.85 -2.63 -6.55
N ARG A 39 7.01 -3.58 -5.63
CA ARG A 39 8.32 -4.18 -5.33
C ARG A 39 8.91 -4.92 -6.52
N GLN A 40 8.09 -5.64 -7.27
CA GLN A 40 8.52 -6.31 -8.51
C GLN A 40 9.03 -5.33 -9.56
N ARG A 41 8.52 -4.09 -9.55
CA ARG A 41 8.98 -2.99 -10.42
C ARG A 41 10.21 -2.25 -9.86
N GLY A 42 10.81 -2.74 -8.77
CA GLY A 42 12.01 -2.18 -8.16
C GLY A 42 11.78 -1.05 -7.16
N TYR A 43 10.52 -0.78 -6.79
CA TYR A 43 10.21 0.26 -5.80
C TYR A 43 10.39 -0.27 -4.37
N HIS A 44 10.96 0.57 -3.51
CA HIS A 44 10.97 0.33 -2.08
C HIS A 44 9.60 0.71 -1.49
N VAL A 45 8.84 -0.28 -1.02
CA VAL A 45 7.51 -0.09 -0.44
C VAL A 45 7.47 -0.58 0.99
N VAL A 46 7.13 0.32 1.90
CA VAL A 46 6.82 0.01 3.31
C VAL A 46 5.31 -0.07 3.45
N GLU A 47 4.83 -1.20 3.94
CA GLU A 47 3.43 -1.38 4.31
C GLU A 47 3.29 -1.10 5.81
N GLU A 48 2.13 -0.56 6.22
CA GLU A 48 1.70 -0.52 7.62
C GLU A 48 2.78 0.05 8.56
N ARG A 49 3.34 1.22 8.21
CA ARG A 49 4.33 1.87 9.06
C ARG A 49 3.75 2.07 10.47
N LEU A 50 4.52 1.70 11.48
CA LEU A 50 4.20 2.03 12.88
C LEU A 50 4.09 3.54 13.00
N VAL A 51 2.92 4.02 13.42
CA VAL A 51 2.66 5.42 13.71
C VAL A 51 2.24 5.50 15.18
N ALA A 52 2.69 6.57 15.85
CA ALA A 52 2.25 6.84 17.20
C ALA A 52 0.74 7.16 17.18
N LEU A 53 -0.03 6.37 17.91
CA LEU A 53 -1.42 6.68 18.22
C LEU A 53 -1.40 7.64 19.41
N GLU A 54 -1.78 8.87 19.15
CA GLU A 54 -2.08 9.87 20.18
C GLU A 54 -3.60 10.00 20.25
N TYR A 55 -4.21 9.47 21.32
CA TYR A 55 -5.63 9.60 21.58
C TYR A 55 -5.87 9.91 23.05
N ASP A 56 -6.12 11.18 23.37
CA ASP A 56 -6.19 11.69 24.74
C ASP A 56 -4.96 11.26 25.57
N ASP A 57 -5.14 10.47 26.63
CA ASP A 57 -4.06 9.94 27.46
C ASP A 57 -3.46 8.62 26.94
N LEU A 58 -4.04 8.04 25.88
CA LEU A 58 -3.58 6.80 25.27
C LEU A 58 -2.41 7.07 24.32
N HIS A 59 -1.25 6.51 24.66
CA HIS A 59 -0.02 6.61 23.87
C HIS A 59 0.46 5.20 23.51
N GLU A 60 0.13 4.74 22.31
CA GLU A 60 0.52 3.40 21.84
C GLU A 60 1.15 3.48 20.44
N ALA A 61 2.15 2.63 20.17
CA ALA A 61 2.66 2.47 18.82
C ALA A 61 1.77 1.47 18.08
N GLN A 62 0.96 1.95 17.13
CA GLN A 62 0.06 1.08 16.39
C GLN A 62 0.51 0.88 14.94
N CYS A 63 0.33 -0.34 14.46
CA CYS A 63 0.40 -0.66 13.04
C CYS A 63 -0.94 -0.21 12.41
N LEU A 64 -0.92 0.65 11.39
CA LEU A 64 -2.09 1.21 10.66
C LEU A 64 -2.89 0.16 9.84
N ALA A 65 -3.07 -1.04 10.39
CA ALA A 65 -3.38 -2.25 9.65
C ALA A 65 -4.54 -3.08 10.20
N CYS A 66 -4.94 -2.85 11.44
CA CYS A 66 -6.02 -3.58 12.09
C CYS A 66 -7.37 -2.92 11.86
#